data_AF-A0A2E7RKB7-F1
#
_entry.id   AF-A0A2E7RKB7-F1
#
_cell.length_a   1.000
_cell.length_b   1.000
_cell.length_c   1.000
_cell.angle_alpha   90.00
_cell.angle_beta   90.00
_cell.angle_gamma   90.00
#
_symmetry.space_group_name_H-M   'P 1'
#
loop_
_entity.id
_entity.type
_entity.pdbx_description
1 polymer ?
#
loop_
_entity_poly.entity_id
_entity_poly.type
_entity_poly.pdbx_seq_one_letter_code
_entity_poly.pdbx_strand_id
1 'polypeptide(L)'
;MEGGSLSTDDFKSWAQNDVVPFLSVMTRIPDRENDALLRDYGGTGFPYLIYLDGDGNKIGKPTGRDMDAFKAGASAANDLLSLRKKVAKGVPGLESRLLLLELQMGAANFEDAKGRREALKKPRKGAKEWKVQVGEIDALLLDLEIDTLIRTTRRDKEAWPDTEILLYEMANEGKFPSKFNRSFWSAVLNVSKKRKDSAMFQKGYDAYLEAYGKNPRAKKMLDGMKADLDALKEDG
;
A
#
# COMPACT_ATOMS: atom_id res chain seq x y z
N MET A 1 -11.27 16.78 -20.15
CA MET A 1 -10.71 15.52 -19.63
C MET A 1 -9.21 15.61 -19.74
N GLU A 2 -8.48 15.29 -18.67
CA GLU A 2 -7.01 15.31 -18.69
C GLU A 2 -6.49 14.44 -19.85
N GLY A 3 -5.46 14.92 -20.56
CA GLY A 3 -4.89 14.18 -21.68
C GLY A 3 -4.29 12.84 -21.25
N GLY A 4 -4.23 11.89 -22.18
CA GLY A 4 -3.64 10.57 -21.96
C GLY A 4 -4.65 9.46 -22.24
N SER A 5 -4.48 8.29 -21.60
CA SER A 5 -5.29 7.11 -21.91
C SER A 5 -6.79 7.31 -21.69
N LEU A 6 -7.18 8.15 -20.72
CA LEU A 6 -8.59 8.47 -20.41
C LEU A 6 -9.30 9.28 -21.52
N SER A 7 -8.58 9.81 -22.51
CA SER A 7 -9.13 10.59 -23.62
C SER A 7 -9.04 9.87 -24.98
N THR A 8 -8.72 8.57 -24.98
CA THR A 8 -8.55 7.77 -26.20
C THR A 8 -9.86 7.13 -26.66
N ASP A 9 -9.98 6.82 -27.96
CA ASP A 9 -11.11 6.04 -28.48
C ASP A 9 -11.17 4.63 -27.89
N ASP A 10 -10.01 4.03 -27.57
CA ASP A 10 -9.96 2.73 -26.88
C ASP A 10 -10.57 2.81 -25.48
N PHE A 11 -10.27 3.87 -24.72
CA PHE A 11 -10.94 4.10 -23.43
C PHE A 11 -12.43 4.28 -23.59
N LYS A 12 -12.87 5.07 -24.58
CA LYS A 12 -14.30 5.31 -24.85
C LYS A 12 -15.02 4.00 -25.17
N SER A 13 -14.44 3.15 -26.02
CA SER A 13 -14.99 1.86 -26.39
C SER A 13 -15.09 0.92 -25.18
N TRP A 14 -14.01 0.81 -24.41
CA TRP A 14 -13.97 -0.02 -23.20
C TRP A 14 -14.96 0.47 -22.13
N ALA A 15 -15.03 1.77 -21.89
CA ALA A 15 -15.93 2.39 -20.92
C ALA A 15 -17.43 2.28 -21.29
N GLN A 16 -17.76 1.98 -22.54
CA GLN A 16 -19.16 1.74 -22.94
C GLN A 16 -19.62 0.31 -22.66
N ASN A 17 -18.69 -0.64 -22.54
CA ASN A 17 -19.02 -2.06 -22.51
C ASN A 17 -18.67 -2.73 -21.18
N ASP A 18 -17.59 -2.30 -20.52
CA ASP A 18 -16.97 -3.07 -19.45
C ASP A 18 -17.05 -2.40 -18.06
N VAL A 19 -17.18 -1.07 -18.01
CA VAL A 19 -17.18 -0.29 -16.75
C VAL A 19 -18.18 0.85 -16.80
N VAL A 20 -18.52 1.42 -15.65
CA VAL A 20 -19.29 2.67 -15.55
C VAL A 20 -18.37 3.76 -15.01
N PRO A 21 -17.90 4.70 -15.85
CA PRO A 21 -17.04 5.78 -15.39
C PRO A 21 -17.78 6.72 -14.41
N PHE A 22 -17.17 6.97 -13.27
CA PHE A 22 -17.60 7.99 -12.31
C PHE A 22 -16.47 8.98 -12.10
N LEU A 23 -16.75 10.27 -12.30
CA LEU A 23 -15.80 11.35 -12.06
C LEU A 23 -16.19 12.12 -10.80
N SER A 24 -15.37 12.00 -9.77
CA SER A 24 -15.44 12.90 -8.61
C SER A 24 -14.53 14.12 -8.85
N VAL A 25 -15.10 15.31 -8.69
CA VAL A 25 -14.37 16.59 -8.75
C VAL A 25 -14.36 17.21 -7.36
N MET A 26 -13.18 17.32 -6.77
CA MET A 26 -13.02 17.93 -5.44
C MET A 26 -12.86 19.44 -5.59
N THR A 27 -13.89 20.19 -5.20
CA THR A 27 -13.95 21.65 -5.37
C THR A 27 -13.44 22.43 -4.17
N ARG A 28 -13.21 21.77 -3.03
CA ARG A 28 -12.92 22.36 -1.70
C ARG A 28 -13.99 23.33 -1.22
N ILE A 29 -15.24 23.13 -1.66
CA ILE A 29 -16.39 23.88 -1.19
C ILE A 29 -16.84 23.22 0.12
N PRO A 30 -16.96 23.97 1.23
CA PRO A 30 -17.45 23.43 2.49
C PRO A 30 -18.76 22.66 2.31
N ASP A 31 -18.91 21.56 3.04
CA ASP A 31 -20.12 20.74 3.12
C ASP A 31 -20.58 20.08 1.80
N ARG A 32 -19.72 20.06 0.78
CA ARG A 32 -19.99 19.27 -0.43
C ARG A 32 -19.70 17.79 -0.18
N GLU A 33 -20.72 16.95 -0.32
CA GLU A 33 -20.68 15.51 -0.07
C GLU A 33 -19.48 14.79 -0.70
N ASN A 34 -19.10 15.17 -1.91
CA ASN A 34 -18.05 14.48 -2.67
C ASN A 34 -16.63 15.00 -2.42
N ASP A 35 -16.46 16.08 -1.64
CA ASP A 35 -15.15 16.72 -1.42
C ASP A 35 -14.27 15.95 -0.43
N ALA A 36 -14.77 14.89 0.22
CA ALA A 36 -13.98 13.98 1.05
C ALA A 36 -13.58 12.69 0.32
N LEU A 37 -14.23 12.33 -0.80
CA LEU A 37 -14.14 10.99 -1.41
C LEU A 37 -12.71 10.53 -1.71
N LEU A 38 -11.84 11.41 -2.22
CA LEU A 38 -10.43 11.03 -2.47
C LEU A 38 -9.77 10.54 -1.19
N ARG A 39 -9.95 11.26 -0.08
CA ARG A 39 -9.37 10.89 1.21
C ARG A 39 -10.00 9.60 1.73
N ASP A 40 -11.31 9.48 1.60
CA ASP A 40 -12.07 8.33 2.12
C ASP A 40 -11.67 7.03 1.41
N TYR A 41 -11.31 7.09 0.12
CA TYR A 41 -10.72 5.97 -0.61
C TYR A 41 -9.19 5.84 -0.50
N GLY A 42 -8.53 6.72 0.28
CA GLY A 42 -7.09 6.67 0.55
C GLY A 42 -6.21 7.27 -0.56
N GLY A 43 -6.77 8.09 -1.44
CA GLY A 43 -6.03 8.85 -2.44
C GLY A 43 -5.33 10.08 -1.87
N THR A 44 -4.21 10.45 -2.49
CA THR A 44 -3.36 11.57 -2.03
C THR A 44 -3.02 12.57 -3.15
N GLY A 45 -3.52 12.37 -4.36
CA GLY A 45 -3.25 13.22 -5.51
C GLY A 45 -4.09 12.83 -6.72
N PHE A 46 -4.05 13.65 -7.76
CA PHE A 46 -4.86 13.49 -8.97
C PHE A 46 -4.00 13.12 -10.20
N PRO A 47 -4.59 12.41 -11.19
CA PRO A 47 -5.84 11.67 -11.08
C PRO A 47 -5.66 10.45 -10.17
N TYR A 48 -6.69 10.14 -9.38
CA TYR A 48 -6.79 8.93 -8.55
C TYR A 48 -7.81 8.00 -9.18
N LEU A 49 -7.38 6.78 -9.49
CA LEU A 49 -8.19 5.78 -10.19
C LEU A 49 -8.39 4.57 -9.28
N ILE A 50 -9.64 4.16 -9.14
CA ILE A 50 -10.07 3.00 -8.34
C ILE A 50 -11.24 2.31 -9.03
N TYR A 51 -11.44 1.04 -8.71
CA TYR A 51 -12.64 0.30 -9.04
C TYR A 51 -13.51 0.20 -7.80
N LEU A 52 -14.81 0.43 -7.97
CA LEU A 52 -15.82 0.30 -6.94
C LEU A 52 -16.83 -0.78 -7.35
N ASP A 53 -17.39 -1.50 -6.37
CA ASP A 53 -18.58 -2.32 -6.60
C ASP A 53 -19.87 -1.47 -6.56
N GLY A 54 -21.01 -2.13 -6.77
CA GLY A 54 -22.32 -1.46 -6.79
C GLY A 54 -22.72 -0.80 -5.46
N ASP A 55 -22.09 -1.19 -4.36
CA ASP A 55 -22.32 -0.62 -3.02
C ASP A 55 -21.31 0.49 -2.68
N GLY A 56 -20.41 0.83 -3.61
CA GLY A 56 -19.37 1.83 -3.41
C GLY A 56 -18.14 1.30 -2.67
N ASN A 57 -18.01 0.00 -2.42
CA ASN A 57 -16.80 -0.52 -1.78
C ASN A 57 -15.66 -0.58 -2.79
N LYS A 58 -14.45 -0.23 -2.34
CA LYS A 58 -13.25 -0.36 -3.15
C LYS A 58 -12.94 -1.84 -3.43
N ILE A 59 -12.81 -2.17 -4.72
CA ILE A 59 -12.50 -3.52 -5.19
C ILE A 59 -11.22 -3.56 -6.04
N GLY A 60 -10.51 -2.43 -6.17
CA GLY A 60 -9.24 -2.41 -6.88
C GLY A 60 -8.69 -1.03 -7.18
N LYS A 61 -7.50 -1.03 -7.77
CA LYS A 61 -6.87 0.10 -8.46
C LYS A 61 -6.10 -0.42 -9.67
N PRO A 62 -6.02 0.33 -10.78
CA PRO A 62 -5.11 -0.03 -11.87
C PRO A 62 -3.65 0.09 -11.40
N THR A 63 -2.78 -0.76 -11.95
CA THR A 63 -1.33 -0.76 -11.65
C THR A 63 -0.57 0.31 -12.43
N GLY A 64 -1.19 0.89 -13.45
CA GLY A 64 -0.63 1.87 -14.37
C GLY A 64 -1.68 2.88 -14.82
N ARG A 65 -1.30 3.72 -15.78
CA ARG A 65 -2.14 4.80 -16.34
C ARG A 65 -2.44 4.60 -17.84
N ASP A 66 -2.16 3.40 -18.34
CA ASP A 66 -2.40 2.98 -19.72
C ASP A 66 -3.63 2.06 -19.81
N MET A 67 -4.09 1.81 -21.05
CA MET A 67 -5.28 1.02 -21.31
C MET A 67 -5.14 -0.45 -20.90
N ASP A 68 -3.94 -1.02 -21.01
CA ASP A 68 -3.70 -2.41 -20.61
C ASP A 68 -3.84 -2.55 -19.09
N ALA A 69 -3.28 -1.61 -18.33
CA ALA A 69 -3.45 -1.55 -16.88
C ALA A 69 -4.92 -1.36 -16.47
N PHE A 70 -5.70 -0.58 -17.22
CA PHE A 70 -7.13 -0.39 -16.95
C PHE A 70 -7.94 -1.66 -17.22
N LYS A 71 -7.69 -2.33 -18.35
CA LYS A 71 -8.37 -3.58 -18.70
C LYS A 71 -8.00 -4.70 -17.72
N ALA A 72 -6.72 -4.84 -17.38
CA ALA A 72 -6.25 -5.81 -16.40
C ALA A 72 -6.84 -5.56 -15.01
N GLY A 73 -6.90 -4.30 -14.57
CA GLY A 73 -7.49 -3.92 -13.29
C GLY A 73 -8.97 -4.26 -13.18
N ALA A 74 -9.77 -3.98 -14.22
CA ALA A 74 -11.19 -4.35 -14.22
C ALA A 74 -11.41 -5.86 -14.28
N SER A 75 -10.58 -6.59 -15.04
CA SER A 75 -10.61 -8.05 -15.04
C SER A 75 -10.36 -8.62 -13.63
N ALA A 76 -9.32 -8.13 -12.94
CA ALA A 76 -9.02 -8.54 -11.57
C ALA A 76 -10.14 -8.18 -10.58
N ALA A 77 -10.81 -7.03 -10.76
CA ALA A 77 -11.97 -6.64 -9.96
C ALA A 77 -13.16 -7.59 -10.18
N ASN A 78 -13.42 -8.01 -11.42
CA ASN A 78 -14.44 -9.00 -11.75
C ASN A 78 -14.11 -10.39 -11.15
N ASP A 79 -12.84 -10.80 -11.21
CA ASP A 79 -12.38 -12.03 -10.56
C ASP A 79 -12.58 -12.00 -9.05
N LEU A 80 -12.32 -10.85 -8.41
CA LEU A 80 -12.59 -10.66 -6.99
C LEU A 80 -14.08 -10.80 -6.67
N LEU A 81 -14.96 -10.16 -7.42
CA LEU A 81 -16.41 -10.28 -7.23
C LEU A 81 -16.91 -11.72 -7.44
N SER A 82 -16.38 -12.41 -8.45
CA SER A 82 -16.68 -13.81 -8.71
C SER A 82 -16.23 -14.71 -7.56
N LEU A 83 -15.03 -14.46 -7.02
CA LEU A 83 -14.48 -15.21 -5.90
C LEU A 83 -15.28 -14.97 -4.60
N ARG A 84 -15.64 -13.72 -4.29
CA ARG A 84 -16.55 -13.39 -3.18
C ARG A 84 -17.85 -14.17 -3.26
N LYS A 85 -18.48 -14.21 -4.45
CA LYS A 85 -19.71 -14.99 -4.67
C LYS A 85 -19.53 -16.48 -4.42
N LYS A 86 -18.38 -17.06 -4.81
CA LYS A 86 -18.10 -18.49 -4.55
C LYS A 86 -17.89 -18.78 -3.07
N VAL A 87 -17.15 -17.92 -2.36
CA VAL A 87 -16.97 -18.05 -0.90
C VAL A 87 -18.30 -17.88 -0.17
N ALA A 88 -19.12 -16.89 -0.54
CA ALA A 88 -20.45 -16.70 0.05
C ALA A 88 -21.40 -17.89 -0.17
N LYS A 89 -21.21 -18.66 -1.25
CA LYS A 89 -21.91 -19.93 -1.52
C LYS A 89 -21.32 -21.13 -0.76
N GLY A 90 -20.31 -20.93 0.08
CA GLY A 90 -19.69 -21.97 0.89
C GLY A 90 -18.76 -22.91 0.12
N VAL A 91 -18.20 -22.49 -1.02
CA VAL A 91 -17.19 -23.30 -1.73
C VAL A 91 -15.91 -23.34 -0.90
N PRO A 92 -15.50 -24.51 -0.38
CA PRO A 92 -14.43 -24.60 0.62
C PRO A 92 -13.04 -24.38 0.01
N GLY A 93 -12.12 -23.82 0.80
CA GLY A 93 -10.71 -23.70 0.45
C GLY A 93 -10.39 -22.53 -0.48
N LEU A 94 -11.29 -21.55 -0.57
CA LEU A 94 -11.13 -20.33 -1.36
C LEU A 94 -10.81 -19.11 -0.50
N GLU A 95 -10.85 -19.24 0.82
CA GLU A 95 -10.72 -18.13 1.77
C GLU A 95 -9.33 -17.50 1.74
N SER A 96 -8.26 -18.30 1.64
CA SER A 96 -6.89 -17.78 1.51
C SER A 96 -6.70 -17.07 0.18
N ARG A 97 -7.23 -17.61 -0.92
CA ARG A 97 -7.18 -16.97 -2.24
C ARG A 97 -7.96 -15.66 -2.26
N LEU A 98 -9.12 -15.61 -1.59
CA LEU A 98 -9.92 -14.40 -1.49
C LEU A 98 -9.17 -13.32 -0.72
N LEU A 99 -8.64 -13.65 0.46
CA LEU A 99 -7.89 -12.70 1.27
C LEU A 99 -6.65 -12.16 0.54
N LEU A 100 -5.90 -13.05 -0.12
CA LEU A 100 -4.74 -12.66 -0.92
C LEU A 100 -5.12 -11.66 -2.01
N LEU A 101 -6.18 -11.95 -2.79
CA LEU A 101 -6.62 -11.08 -3.87
C LEU A 101 -7.12 -9.73 -3.33
N GLU A 102 -7.84 -9.71 -2.21
CA GLU A 102 -8.31 -8.46 -1.60
C GLU A 102 -7.16 -7.59 -1.09
N LEU A 103 -6.11 -8.19 -0.52
CA LEU A 103 -4.90 -7.47 -0.13
C LEU A 103 -4.15 -6.91 -1.34
N GLN A 104 -3.94 -7.72 -2.38
CA GLN A 104 -3.30 -7.29 -3.63
C GLN A 104 -4.06 -6.12 -4.29
N MET A 105 -5.39 -6.13 -4.22
CA MET A 105 -6.27 -5.11 -4.79
C MET A 105 -6.45 -3.89 -3.87
N GLY A 106 -5.97 -3.95 -2.62
CA GLY A 106 -6.17 -2.91 -1.62
C GLY A 106 -7.65 -2.73 -1.26
N ALA A 107 -8.41 -3.83 -1.27
CA ALA A 107 -9.82 -3.94 -0.95
C ALA A 107 -10.10 -4.38 0.50
N ALA A 108 -9.04 -4.66 1.28
CA ALA A 108 -9.12 -4.99 2.69
C ALA A 108 -8.40 -3.94 3.55
N ASN A 109 -8.92 -3.68 4.75
CA ASN A 109 -8.23 -2.91 5.78
C ASN A 109 -7.42 -3.84 6.69
N PHE A 110 -6.46 -3.27 7.44
CA PHE A 110 -5.52 -4.05 8.24
C PHE A 110 -6.19 -4.95 9.28
N GLU A 111 -7.09 -4.40 10.09
CA GLU A 111 -7.72 -5.13 11.20
C GLU A 111 -8.58 -6.31 10.70
N ASP A 112 -9.41 -6.10 9.67
CA ASP A 112 -10.19 -7.17 9.04
C ASP A 112 -9.28 -8.25 8.43
N ALA A 113 -8.28 -7.83 7.65
CA ALA A 113 -7.39 -8.76 6.97
C ALA A 113 -6.56 -9.59 7.96
N LYS A 114 -6.10 -8.98 9.06
CA LYS A 114 -5.39 -9.66 10.15
C LYS A 114 -6.27 -10.71 10.82
N GLY A 115 -7.48 -10.34 11.24
CA GLY A 115 -8.42 -11.28 11.85
C GLY A 115 -8.76 -12.45 10.92
N ARG A 116 -8.97 -12.18 9.63
CA ARG A 116 -9.22 -13.22 8.62
C ARG A 116 -8.02 -14.12 8.39
N ARG A 117 -6.81 -13.57 8.40
CA ARG A 117 -5.57 -14.35 8.29
C ARG A 117 -5.36 -15.29 9.46
N GLU A 118 -5.67 -14.86 10.68
CA GLU A 118 -5.64 -15.69 11.89
C GLU A 118 -6.68 -16.82 11.84
N ALA A 119 -7.85 -16.56 11.24
CA ALA A 119 -8.90 -17.56 11.04
C ALA A 119 -8.61 -18.57 9.91
N LEU A 120 -7.62 -18.34 9.05
CA LEU A 120 -7.30 -19.25 7.95
C LEU A 120 -6.82 -20.61 8.46
N LYS A 121 -7.54 -21.66 8.08
CA LYS A 121 -7.16 -23.04 8.39
C LYS A 121 -6.41 -23.66 7.22
N LYS A 122 -5.33 -24.37 7.53
CA LYS A 122 -4.58 -25.16 6.54
C LYS A 122 -5.52 -26.21 5.91
N PRO A 123 -5.69 -26.22 4.58
CA PRO A 123 -6.56 -27.18 3.93
C PRO A 123 -5.92 -28.57 3.85
N ARG A 124 -6.76 -29.61 3.78
CA ARG A 124 -6.29 -31.01 3.60
C ARG A 124 -5.66 -31.23 2.22
N LYS A 125 -6.23 -30.63 1.17
CA LYS A 125 -5.71 -30.65 -0.21
C LYS A 125 -5.15 -29.27 -0.56
N GLY A 126 -4.12 -29.21 -1.39
CA GLY A 126 -3.54 -27.92 -1.82
C GLY A 126 -2.66 -27.21 -0.78
N ALA A 127 -2.18 -27.92 0.26
CA ALA A 127 -1.39 -27.32 1.35
C ALA A 127 -0.13 -26.57 0.89
N LYS A 128 0.48 -26.96 -0.23
CA LYS A 128 1.64 -26.28 -0.81
C LYS A 128 1.26 -24.89 -1.36
N GLU A 129 0.19 -24.82 -2.15
CA GLU A 129 -0.33 -23.56 -2.69
C GLU A 129 -0.82 -22.66 -1.56
N TRP A 130 -1.55 -23.22 -0.59
CA TRP A 130 -1.97 -22.47 0.59
C TRP A 130 -0.79 -21.86 1.36
N LYS A 131 0.31 -22.59 1.53
CA LYS A 131 1.51 -22.07 2.20
C LYS A 131 2.13 -20.89 1.44
N VAL A 132 2.14 -20.94 0.10
CA VAL A 132 2.61 -19.83 -0.73
C VAL A 132 1.69 -18.62 -0.55
N GLN A 133 0.37 -18.81 -0.68
CA GLN A 133 -0.62 -17.74 -0.50
C GLN A 133 -0.53 -17.10 0.88
N VAL A 134 -0.37 -17.91 1.93
CA VAL A 134 -0.21 -17.43 3.30
C VAL A 134 1.06 -16.60 3.47
N GLY A 135 2.19 -17.02 2.89
CA GLY A 135 3.42 -16.22 2.93
C GLY A 135 3.25 -14.87 2.23
N GLU A 136 2.54 -14.83 1.10
CA GLU A 136 2.23 -13.57 0.41
C GLU A 136 1.26 -12.70 1.21
N ILE A 137 0.24 -13.28 1.85
CA ILE A 137 -0.66 -12.57 2.76
C ILE A 137 0.11 -11.95 3.92
N ASP A 138 1.03 -12.70 4.54
CA ASP A 138 1.79 -12.22 5.69
C ASP A 138 2.70 -11.03 5.29
N ALA A 139 3.31 -11.07 4.10
CA ALA A 139 4.08 -9.95 3.56
C ALA A 139 3.20 -8.72 3.28
N LEU A 140 2.03 -8.90 2.65
CA LEU A 140 1.11 -7.80 2.34
C LEU A 140 0.47 -7.21 3.60
N LEU A 141 0.23 -8.03 4.63
CA LEU A 141 -0.26 -7.57 5.93
C LEU A 141 0.76 -6.69 6.64
N LEU A 142 2.05 -7.05 6.57
CA LEU A 142 3.10 -6.21 7.13
C LEU A 142 3.16 -4.85 6.44
N ASP A 143 3.10 -4.81 5.11
CA ASP A 143 3.04 -3.55 4.36
C ASP A 143 1.82 -2.71 4.76
N LEU A 144 0.66 -3.36 4.89
CA LEU A 144 -0.60 -2.71 5.24
C LEU A 144 -0.61 -2.20 6.70
N GLU A 145 0.03 -2.91 7.63
CA GLU A 145 0.24 -2.50 9.02
C GLU A 145 1.05 -1.20 9.06
N ILE A 146 2.22 -1.20 8.39
CA ILE A 146 3.12 -0.06 8.33
C ILE A 146 2.41 1.15 7.71
N ASP A 147 1.74 0.98 6.58
CA ASP A 147 1.00 2.05 5.92
C ASP A 147 -0.16 2.57 6.79
N THR A 148 -0.82 1.70 7.55
CA THR A 148 -1.91 2.09 8.46
C THR A 148 -1.38 2.90 9.63
N LEU A 149 -0.31 2.47 10.28
CA LEU A 149 0.37 3.21 11.34
C LEU A 149 0.76 4.62 10.85
N ILE A 150 1.46 4.68 9.71
CA ILE A 150 1.93 5.96 9.16
C ILE A 150 0.75 6.87 8.78
N ARG A 151 -0.27 6.35 8.11
CA ARG A 151 -1.41 7.16 7.66
C ARG A 151 -2.21 7.74 8.83
N THR A 152 -2.34 6.98 9.91
CA THR A 152 -3.17 7.37 11.07
C THR A 152 -2.47 8.38 11.96
N THR A 153 -1.16 8.27 12.18
CA THR A 153 -0.45 9.07 13.19
C THR A 153 0.44 10.17 12.61
N ARG A 154 0.82 10.14 11.33
CA ARG A 154 1.82 11.07 10.77
C ARG A 154 1.48 12.56 10.89
N ARG A 155 0.20 12.91 10.93
CA ARG A 155 -0.25 14.31 11.08
C ARG A 155 -0.46 14.71 12.54
N ASP A 156 -0.44 13.73 13.43
CA ASP A 156 -0.58 13.90 14.86
C ASP A 156 0.82 14.02 15.49
N LYS A 157 1.16 15.23 15.96
CA LYS A 157 2.47 15.50 16.53
C LYS A 157 2.69 14.81 17.88
N GLU A 158 1.62 14.43 18.57
CA GLU A 158 1.69 13.75 19.86
C GLU A 158 1.85 12.25 19.66
N ALA A 159 1.12 11.66 18.70
CA ALA A 159 1.18 10.22 18.43
C ALA A 159 2.36 9.78 17.52
N TRP A 160 2.91 10.70 16.71
CA TRP A 160 3.97 10.34 15.75
C TRP A 160 5.26 9.83 16.41
N PRO A 161 5.81 10.45 17.48
CA PRO A 161 7.03 9.95 18.13
C PRO A 161 6.96 8.49 18.57
N ASP A 162 5.82 8.06 19.13
CA ASP A 162 5.59 6.67 19.53
C ASP A 162 5.51 5.74 18.31
N THR A 163 4.91 6.21 17.22
CA THR A 163 4.92 5.48 15.94
C THR A 163 6.33 5.33 15.38
N GLU A 164 7.19 6.35 15.48
CA GLU A 164 8.58 6.23 15.03
C GLU A 164 9.32 5.13 15.81
N ILE A 165 9.13 5.09 17.13
CA ILE A 165 9.70 4.04 17.99
C ILE A 165 9.19 2.67 17.55
N LEU A 166 7.87 2.51 17.36
CA LEU A 166 7.29 1.24 16.92
C LEU A 166 7.85 0.76 15.58
N LEU A 167 7.95 1.65 14.59
CA LEU A 167 8.50 1.31 13.27
C LEU A 167 10.00 0.96 13.35
N TYR A 168 10.75 1.60 14.25
CA TYR A 168 12.13 1.23 14.53
C TYR A 168 12.24 -0.16 15.17
N GLU A 169 11.38 -0.52 16.14
CA GLU A 169 11.40 -1.87 16.72
C GLU A 169 10.99 -2.94 15.70
N MET A 170 10.02 -2.65 14.82
CA MET A 170 9.71 -3.53 13.69
C MET A 170 10.94 -3.75 12.80
N ALA A 171 11.70 -2.70 12.49
CA ALA A 171 12.93 -2.80 11.72
C ALA A 171 14.00 -3.65 12.44
N ASN A 172 14.15 -3.52 13.75
CA ASN A 172 15.05 -4.34 14.58
C ASN A 172 14.69 -5.83 14.53
N GLU A 173 13.39 -6.14 14.49
CA GLU A 173 12.87 -7.50 14.32
C GLU A 173 12.98 -8.03 12.88
N GLY A 174 13.53 -7.24 11.96
CA GLY A 174 13.68 -7.61 10.56
C GLY A 174 12.40 -7.45 9.72
N LYS A 175 11.39 -6.76 10.25
CA LYS A 175 10.13 -6.48 9.55
C LYS A 175 10.26 -5.20 8.73
N PHE A 176 10.55 -5.36 7.44
CA PHE A 176 10.69 -4.25 6.50
C PHE A 176 9.54 -4.22 5.49
N PRO A 177 9.17 -3.02 5.00
CA PRO A 177 8.31 -2.91 3.83
C PRO A 177 8.86 -3.69 2.64
N SER A 178 7.99 -4.32 1.85
CA SER A 178 8.37 -5.10 0.66
C SER A 178 9.00 -4.25 -0.46
N LYS A 179 8.69 -2.95 -0.45
CA LYS A 179 9.24 -1.94 -1.36
C LYS A 179 9.73 -0.74 -0.56
N PHE A 180 10.66 0.02 -1.14
CA PHE A 180 11.15 1.24 -0.50
C PHE A 180 10.00 2.17 -0.09
N ASN A 181 9.85 2.37 1.22
CA ASN A 181 8.89 3.30 1.81
C ASN A 181 9.66 4.43 2.52
N ARG A 182 9.65 5.61 1.91
CA ARG A 182 10.36 6.79 2.43
C ARG A 182 9.92 7.16 3.84
N SER A 183 8.63 7.05 4.14
CA SER A 183 8.07 7.47 5.44
C SER A 183 8.50 6.50 6.55
N PHE A 184 8.47 5.19 6.27
CA PHE A 184 9.02 4.16 7.15
C PHE A 184 10.49 4.43 7.47
N TRP A 185 11.34 4.53 6.44
CA TRP A 185 12.77 4.70 6.66
C TRP A 185 13.13 6.03 7.31
N SER A 186 12.37 7.10 7.03
CA SER A 186 12.55 8.38 7.73
C SER A 186 12.30 8.26 9.23
N ALA A 187 11.27 7.51 9.64
CA ALA A 187 10.95 7.27 11.04
C ALA A 187 12.05 6.44 11.72
N VAL A 188 12.46 5.33 11.09
CA VAL A 188 13.54 4.45 11.56
C VAL A 188 14.84 5.25 11.76
N LEU A 189 15.28 5.99 10.75
CA LEU A 189 16.52 6.80 10.82
C LEU A 189 16.48 7.84 11.93
N ASN A 190 15.32 8.46 12.18
CA ASN A 190 15.17 9.44 13.27
C ASN A 190 15.41 8.79 14.63
N VAL A 191 14.82 7.61 14.87
CA VAL A 191 15.02 6.87 16.13
C VAL A 191 16.44 6.33 16.22
N SER A 192 17.00 5.79 15.14
CA SER A 192 18.40 5.32 15.10
C SER A 192 19.37 6.43 15.50
N LYS A 193 19.16 7.66 15.00
CA LYS A 193 19.98 8.82 15.37
C LYS A 193 19.87 9.15 16.86
N LYS A 194 18.65 9.17 17.41
CA LYS A 194 18.39 9.43 18.85
C LYS A 194 19.02 8.36 19.74
N ARG A 195 19.00 7.10 19.31
CA ARG A 195 19.54 5.95 20.06
C ARG A 195 21.03 5.68 19.81
N LYS A 196 21.68 6.49 18.96
CA LYS A 196 23.05 6.28 18.48
C LYS A 196 23.28 4.89 17.84
N ASP A 197 22.25 4.33 17.20
CA ASP A 197 22.33 3.03 16.52
C ASP A 197 22.85 3.20 15.09
N SER A 198 24.18 3.19 14.95
CA SER A 198 24.86 3.36 13.66
C SER A 198 24.59 2.22 12.68
N ALA A 199 24.34 0.99 13.18
CA ALA A 199 24.06 -0.18 12.34
C ALA A 199 22.69 -0.07 11.67
N MET A 200 21.64 0.27 12.42
CA MET A 200 20.32 0.50 11.84
C MET A 200 20.30 1.76 10.97
N PHE A 201 21.05 2.80 11.35
CA PHE A 201 21.18 4.00 10.52
C PHE A 201 21.84 3.69 9.17
N GLN A 202 22.92 2.91 9.14
CA GLN A 202 23.56 2.43 7.91
C GLN A 202 22.55 1.71 7.01
N LYS A 203 21.77 0.78 7.59
CA LYS A 203 20.77 0.00 6.85
C LYS A 203 19.72 0.89 6.17
N GLY A 204 19.24 1.91 6.88
CA GLY A 204 18.32 2.90 6.31
C GLY A 204 18.99 3.78 5.25
N TYR A 205 20.24 4.19 5.45
CA TYR A 205 21.01 4.94 4.45
C TYR A 205 21.20 4.15 3.16
N ASP A 206 21.54 2.86 3.25
CA ASP A 206 21.70 1.98 2.09
C ASP A 206 20.38 1.83 1.31
N ALA A 207 19.25 1.72 2.01
CA ALA A 207 17.92 1.70 1.37
C ALA A 207 17.62 3.00 0.61
N TYR A 208 18.02 4.16 1.15
CA TYR A 208 17.90 5.44 0.45
C TYR A 208 18.85 5.57 -0.74
N LEU A 209 20.09 5.05 -0.63
CA LEU A 209 21.04 4.99 -1.73
C LEU A 209 20.52 4.11 -2.88
N GLU A 210 19.95 2.96 -2.57
CA GLU A 210 19.35 2.08 -3.57
C GLU A 210 18.20 2.79 -4.31
N ALA A 211 17.30 3.45 -3.56
CA ALA A 211 16.14 4.13 -4.13
C ALA A 211 16.48 5.41 -4.91
N TYR A 212 17.50 6.17 -4.47
CA TYR A 212 17.74 7.53 -4.95
C TYR A 212 19.17 7.83 -5.40
N GLY A 213 20.13 6.91 -5.30
CA GLY A 213 21.55 7.17 -5.57
C GLY A 213 21.84 7.65 -6.99
N LYS A 214 21.00 7.27 -7.95
CA LYS A 214 21.09 7.73 -9.35
C LYS A 214 20.34 9.05 -9.62
N ASN A 215 19.61 9.59 -8.64
CA ASN A 215 18.85 10.82 -8.78
C ASN A 215 19.70 12.04 -8.36
N PRO A 216 20.10 12.92 -9.30
CA PRO A 216 20.94 14.08 -8.96
C PRO A 216 20.29 15.01 -7.91
N ARG A 217 18.96 15.07 -7.86
CA ARG A 217 18.22 15.89 -6.89
C ARG A 217 18.31 15.37 -5.46
N ALA A 218 18.65 14.09 -5.28
CA ALA A 218 18.79 13.46 -3.97
C ALA A 218 20.19 13.62 -3.37
N LYS A 219 21.19 14.08 -4.15
CA LYS A 219 22.59 14.16 -3.72
C LYS A 219 22.76 14.87 -2.37
N LYS A 220 22.22 16.08 -2.23
CA LYS A 220 22.34 16.86 -0.98
C LYS A 220 21.74 16.13 0.23
N MET A 221 20.64 15.42 0.05
CA MET A 221 20.02 14.63 1.11
C MET A 221 20.90 13.44 1.49
N LEU A 222 21.40 12.70 0.49
CA LEU A 222 22.27 11.53 0.71
C LEU A 222 23.60 11.94 1.37
N ASP A 223 24.22 13.04 0.94
CA ASP A 223 25.44 13.57 1.55
C ASP A 223 25.20 13.93 3.03
N GLY A 224 24.07 14.56 3.35
CA GLY A 224 23.69 14.85 4.74
C GLY A 224 23.47 13.61 5.58
N MET A 225 22.81 12.59 5.03
CA MET A 225 22.63 11.29 5.70
C MET A 225 23.97 10.57 5.91
N LYS A 226 24.90 10.67 4.96
CA LYS A 226 26.24 10.09 5.10
C LYS A 226 27.03 10.77 6.21
N ALA A 227 26.97 12.10 6.30
CA ALA A 227 27.62 12.85 7.38
C ALA A 227 27.06 12.47 8.76
N ASP A 228 25.72 12.34 8.87
CA ASP A 228 25.07 11.86 10.10
C ASP A 228 25.54 10.46 10.50
N LEU A 229 25.65 9.55 9.53
CA LEU A 229 26.13 8.19 9.75
C LEU A 229 27.61 8.15 10.21
N ASP A 230 28.46 9.00 9.63
CA ASP A 230 29.87 9.07 10.02
C ASP A 230 30.02 9.58 11.46
N ALA A 231 29.29 10.63 11.81
CA ALA A 231 29.25 11.13 13.19
C ALA A 231 28.77 10.06 14.18
N LEU A 232 27.76 9.27 13.82
CA LEU A 232 27.26 8.16 14.65
C LEU A 232 28.28 7.03 14.85
N LYS A 233 29.23 6.85 13.92
CA LYS A 233 30.30 5.84 14.02
C LYS A 233 31.51 6.33 14.81
N GLU A 234 31.71 7.64 14.91
CA GLU A 234 32.77 8.23 15.73
C GLU A 234 32.37 8.29 17.22
N ASP A 235 31.06 8.39 17.48
CA ASP A 235 30.46 8.56 18.81
C ASP A 235 30.16 7.25 19.58
N GLY A 236 30.31 6.08 18.95
CA GLY A 236 29.92 4.76 19.48
C GLY A 236 31.04 3.74 19.42
#